data_AF-A0A656JIA5-F1
#
_entry.id   AF-A0A656JIA5-F1
#
_cell.length_a   1.000
_cell.length_b   1.000
_cell.length_c   1.000
_cell.angle_alpha   90.00
_cell.angle_beta   90.00
_cell.angle_gamma   90.00
#
_symmetry.space_group_name_H-M   'P 1'
#
loop_
_entity.id
_entity.type
_entity.pdbx_description
1 polymer ?
#
loop_
_entity_poly.entity_id
_entity_poly.type
_entity_poly.pdbx_seq_one_letter_code
_entity_poly.pdbx_strand_id
1 'polypeptide(L)' 'EHPEFSQPLRRRLWDLHTKGRGVQDDPEEAFMAWGEIIKQNKEFKSKSSSPSASLIEFYYSETTMTDFD' A
#
# COMPACT_ATOMS: atom_id res chain seq x y z
N GLU A 1 -17.62 -13.14 9.77
CA GLU A 1 -16.59 -13.12 8.71
C GLU A 1 -15.54 -14.18 9.02
N HIS A 2 -14.95 -14.83 8.02
CA HIS A 2 -13.92 -15.86 8.20
C HIS A 2 -12.52 -15.29 7.87
N PRO A 3 -11.82 -14.71 8.86
CA PRO A 3 -10.51 -14.07 8.65
C PRO A 3 -9.43 -15.05 8.16
N GLU A 4 -9.58 -16.35 8.44
CA GLU A 4 -8.66 -17.39 7.96
C GLU A 4 -8.60 -17.51 6.43
N PHE A 5 -9.66 -17.15 5.70
CA PHE A 5 -9.68 -17.18 4.23
C PHE A 5 -9.21 -15.87 3.60
N SER A 6 -9.37 -14.74 4.30
CA SER A 6 -9.00 -13.43 3.77
C SER A 6 -7.51 -13.14 3.94
N GLN A 7 -6.85 -13.66 4.97
CA GLN A 7 -5.42 -13.41 5.21
C GLN A 7 -4.48 -13.95 4.12
N PRO A 8 -4.58 -15.24 3.68
CA PRO A 8 -3.69 -15.77 2.64
C PRO A 8 -3.90 -15.05 1.30
N LEU A 9 -5.16 -14.73 0.98
CA LEU A 9 -5.50 -13.98 -0.24
C LEU A 9 -4.94 -12.55 -0.18
N ARG A 10 -5.12 -11.87 0.97
CA ARG A 10 -4.57 -10.54 1.21
C ARG A 10 -3.05 -10.53 1.02
N ARG A 11 -2.33 -11.47 1.62
CA ARG A 11 -0.88 -11.58 1.48
C ARG A 11 -0.47 -11.77 0.02
N ARG A 12 -1.13 -12.66 -0.71
CA ARG A 12 -0.84 -12.90 -2.13
C ARG A 12 -1.07 -11.67 -3.00
N LEU A 13 -2.15 -10.92 -2.75
CA LEU A 13 -2.44 -9.69 -3.48
C LEU A 13 -1.41 -8.61 -3.17
N TRP A 14 -1.08 -8.41 -1.90
CA TRP A 14 -0.05 -7.45 -1.51
C TRP A 14 1.30 -7.83 -2.13
N ASP A 15 1.73 -9.09 -2.04
CA ASP A 15 2.96 -9.59 -2.63
C ASP A 15 3.09 -9.23 -4.12
N LEU A 16 2.01 -9.43 -4.89
CA LEU A 16 1.94 -9.06 -6.30
C LEU A 16 2.06 -7.55 -6.53
N HIS A 17 1.37 -6.74 -5.73
CA HIS A 17 1.29 -5.29 -5.95
C HIS A 17 2.46 -4.50 -5.38
N THR A 18 3.18 -5.06 -4.42
CA THR A 18 4.30 -4.42 -3.73
C THR A 18 5.65 -5.08 -4.00
N LYS A 19 5.67 -6.08 -4.88
CA LYS A 19 6.88 -6.85 -5.22
C LYS A 19 7.48 -7.49 -3.95
N GLY A 20 6.62 -8.06 -3.11
CA GLY A 20 6.97 -8.74 -1.86
C GLY A 20 7.27 -7.85 -0.67
N ARG A 21 7.01 -6.54 -0.74
CA ARG A 21 7.27 -5.59 0.36
C ARG A 21 5.99 -5.24 1.12
N GLY A 22 5.99 -5.25 2.45
CA GLY A 22 4.76 -4.94 3.22
C GLY A 22 3.64 -5.98 3.02
N VAL A 23 4.02 -7.26 2.89
CA VAL A 23 3.12 -8.44 2.88
C VAL A 23 2.82 -8.93 4.30
N GLN A 24 3.50 -8.34 5.28
CA GLN A 24 3.45 -8.66 6.69
C GLN A 24 2.07 -8.34 7.27
N ASP A 25 1.67 -9.12 8.28
CA ASP A 25 0.40 -8.91 8.97
C ASP A 25 0.45 -7.70 9.93
N ASP A 26 1.65 -7.25 10.28
CA ASP A 26 1.85 -6.04 11.07
C ASP A 26 1.49 -4.79 10.25
N PRO A 27 0.48 -4.01 10.68
CA PRO A 27 0.03 -2.85 9.93
C PRO A 27 1.06 -1.72 9.86
N GLU A 28 1.87 -1.53 10.90
CA GLU A 28 2.86 -0.45 10.96
C GLU A 28 3.98 -0.71 9.97
N GLU A 29 4.54 -1.92 9.99
CA GLU A 29 5.60 -2.27 9.06
C GLU A 29 5.11 -2.32 7.61
N ALA A 30 3.87 -2.78 7.38
CA ALA A 30 3.26 -2.75 6.05
C ALA A 30 3.08 -1.31 5.56
N PHE A 31 2.59 -0.40 6.41
CA PHE A 31 2.39 1.00 6.09
C PHE A 31 3.70 1.70 5.72
N MET A 32 4.77 1.47 6.49
CA MET A 32 6.10 2.02 6.20
C MET A 32 6.63 1.51 4.85
N ALA A 33 6.54 0.21 4.58
CA ALA A 33 6.96 -0.38 3.31
C ALA A 33 6.18 0.19 2.11
N TRP A 34 4.86 0.39 2.26
CA TRP A 34 4.02 0.99 1.23
C TRP A 34 4.42 2.45 0.96
N GLY A 35 4.72 3.22 2.00
CA GLY A 35 5.21 4.60 1.89
C GLY A 35 6.50 4.69 1.08
N GLU A 36 7.45 3.78 1.31
CA GLU A 36 8.70 3.73 0.56
C GLU A 36 8.50 3.39 -0.92
N ILE A 37 7.63 2.44 -1.23
CA ILE A 37 7.29 2.07 -2.62
C ILE A 37 6.70 3.27 -3.36
N ILE A 38 5.75 3.96 -2.72
CA ILE A 38 5.11 5.15 -3.29
C ILE A 38 6.15 6.24 -3.55
N LYS A 39 7.06 6.49 -2.59
CA LYS A 39 8.13 7.46 -2.75
C LYS A 39 9.04 7.11 -3.93
N GLN A 40 9.49 5.85 -4.03
CA GLN A 40 10.30 5.36 -5.15
C GLN A 40 9.58 5.50 -6.49
N ASN A 41 8.28 5.17 -6.53
CA ASN A 41 7.47 5.31 -7.73
C ASN A 41 7.36 6.76 -8.19
N LYS A 42 7.21 7.72 -7.28
CA LYS A 42 7.23 9.15 -7.60
C LYS A 42 8.57 9.60 -8.17
N GLU A 43 9.68 9.13 -7.58
CA GLU A 43 11.03 9.43 -8.06
C GLU A 43 11.32 8.81 -9.43
N PHE A 44 10.80 7.62 -9.72
CA PHE A 44 10.93 7.00 -11.04
C PHE A 44 10.07 7.71 -12.07
N LYS A 45 8.86 8.14 -11.70
CA LYS A 45 7.99 8.94 -12.56
C LYS A 45 8.65 10.26 -12.98
N SER A 46 9.32 10.96 -12.06
CA SER A 46 10.04 12.21 -12.39
C SER A 46 11.26 11.97 -13.31
N LYS A 47 11.82 10.77 -13.29
CA LYS A 47 12.92 10.32 -14.17
C LYS A 47 12.43 9.60 -15.43
N SER A 48 11.12 9.63 -15.74
CA SER A 48 10.50 8.89 -16.85
C SER A 48 10.86 7.40 -16.89
N SER A 49 11.12 6.81 -15.71
CA SER A 49 11.46 5.40 -15.53
C SER A 49 10.23 4.59 -15.11
N SER A 50 10.27 3.28 -15.34
CA SER A 50 9.22 2.36 -14.88
C SER A 50 9.11 2.37 -13.35
N PRO A 51 7.90 2.25 -12.78
CA PRO A 51 7.70 2.22 -11.33
C PRO A 51 8.35 0.97 -10.69
N SER A 52 8.71 1.10 -9.42
CA SER A 52 9.31 0.04 -8.58
C SER A 52 8.32 -1.11 -8.33
N ALA A 53 7.06 -0.76 -8.09
CA ALA A 53 5.93 -1.68 -7.95
C ALA A 53 4.61 -1.01 -8.41
N SER A 54 3.52 -1.77 -8.48
CA SER A 54 2.23 -1.26 -9.00
C SER A 54 1.48 -0.36 -8.01
N LEU A 55 1.86 -0.35 -6.74
CA LEU A 55 1.21 0.45 -5.70
C LEU A 55 1.40 1.97 -5.95
N ILE A 56 0.30 2.73 -5.93
CA ILE A 56 0.28 4.18 -6.06
C ILE A 56 -0.29 4.84 -4.81
N GLU A 57 -0.01 6.13 -4.63
CA GLU A 57 -0.57 6.86 -3.49
C GLU A 57 -2.09 7.00 -3.57
N PHE A 58 -2.74 6.90 -2.42
CA PHE A 58 -4.15 7.24 -2.30
C PHE A 58 -4.27 8.76 -2.15
N TYR A 59 -5.13 9.36 -2.97
CA TYR A 59 -5.48 10.76 -2.81
C TYR A 59 -6.44 10.90 -1.63
N TYR A 60 -5.95 11.49 -0.54
CA TYR A 60 -6.77 11.90 0.60
C TYR A 60 -6.99 13.41 0.52
N SER A 61 -8.09 13.84 -0.08
CA SER A 61 -8.60 15.19 0.14
C SER A 61 -9.34 15.18 1.45
N GLU A 62 -8.79 15.81 2.47
CA GLU A 62 -9.37 15.99 3.81
C GLU A 62 -10.87 16.30 3.73
N THR A 63 -11.70 15.26 3.86
CA THR A 63 -13.05 15.41 4.40
C THR A 63 -12.95 14.76 5.75
N THR A 64 -12.54 15.55 6.73
CA THR A 64 -12.75 15.23 8.14
C THR A 64 -14.25 15.14 8.35
N MET A 65 -14.83 13.96 8.14
CA MET A 65 -16.08 13.60 8.80
C MET A 65 -15.71 13.33 10.26
N THR A 66 -15.50 14.41 11.01
CA THR A 66 -15.70 14.35 12.45
C THR A 66 -17.14 13.93 12.64
N ASP A 67 -17.33 12.71 13.15
CA ASP A 67 -18.62 12.24 13.64
C ASP A 67 -19.22 13.35 14.52
N PHE A 68 -20.31 13.95 14.04
CA PHE A 68 -21.14 14.87 14.84
C PHE A 68 -22.18 14.01 15.56
N ASP A 69 -21.73 13.28 16.58
CA ASP A 69 -22.61 12.62 17.56
C ASP A 69 -22.42 13.25 18.94
#